data_AF-A0A960FXU0-F1
#
_entry.id   AF-A0A960FXU0-F1
#
_cell.length_a   1.000
_cell.length_b   1.000
_cell.length_c   1.000
_cell.angle_alpha   90.00
_cell.angle_beta   90.00
_cell.angle_gamma   90.00
#
_symmetry.space_group_name_H-M   'P 1'
#
loop_
_entity.id
_entity.type
_entity.pdbx_description
1 polymer ?
#
loop_
_entity_poly.entity_id
_entity_poly.type
_entity_poly.pdbx_seq_one_letter_code
_entity_poly.pdbx_strand_id
1 'polypeptide(L)'
;MFARRLAAVAIGVFLALGIATPAQAYNAPGPRWPGTTIRYFETLPKSYDWSLREATKAWNRSGARVKFRQVKSRPKAQVVVGFGDTHGYAGYASIGLQRG
;
A
#
# COMPACT_ATOMS: atom_id res chain seq x y z
N MET A 1 42.58 -13.85 17.44
CA MET A 1 41.38 -13.53 18.26
C MET A 1 40.43 -12.51 17.62
N PHE A 2 40.88 -11.60 16.74
CA PHE A 2 40.02 -10.60 16.07
C PHE A 2 38.90 -11.18 15.17
N ALA A 3 39.19 -12.21 14.38
CA ALA A 3 38.20 -12.81 13.46
C ALA A 3 36.99 -13.46 14.18
N ARG A 4 37.19 -14.01 15.39
CA ARG A 4 36.12 -14.60 16.21
C ARG A 4 35.14 -13.53 16.73
N ARG A 5 35.64 -12.32 17.03
CA ARG A 5 34.82 -11.19 17.49
C ARG A 5 33.99 -10.61 16.35
N LEU A 6 34.55 -10.54 15.14
CA LEU A 6 33.85 -10.08 13.94
C LEU A 6 32.72 -11.05 13.50
N ALA A 7 32.97 -12.36 13.55
CA ALA A 7 31.94 -13.35 13.24
C ALA A 7 30.77 -13.32 14.22
N ALA A 8 31.05 -13.12 15.52
CA ALA A 8 30.01 -13.02 16.55
C ALA A 8 29.11 -11.79 16.38
N VAL A 9 29.69 -10.64 15.97
CA VAL A 9 28.94 -9.42 15.68
C VAL A 9 28.05 -9.60 14.44
N ALA A 10 28.57 -10.21 13.38
CA ALA A 10 27.81 -10.45 12.15
C ALA A 10 26.60 -11.37 12.37
N ILE A 11 26.76 -12.44 13.17
CA ILE A 11 25.67 -13.35 13.53
C ILE A 11 24.64 -12.64 14.41
N GLY A 12 25.07 -11.81 15.36
CA GLY A 12 24.18 -11.02 16.21
C GLY A 12 23.29 -10.05 15.42
N VAL A 13 23.87 -9.37 14.42
CA VAL A 13 23.12 -8.45 13.53
C VAL A 13 22.12 -9.22 12.65
N PHE A 14 22.51 -10.38 12.11
CA PHE A 14 21.60 -11.21 11.32
C PHE A 14 20.43 -11.76 12.14
N LEU A 15 20.67 -12.17 13.40
CA LEU A 15 19.61 -12.60 14.30
C LEU A 15 18.67 -11.44 14.66
N ALA A 16 19.21 -10.25 14.94
CA ALA A 16 18.42 -9.08 15.29
C ALA A 16 17.51 -8.62 14.12
N LEU A 17 17.98 -8.73 12.88
CA LEU A 17 17.19 -8.40 11.69
C LEU A 17 16.12 -9.45 11.37
N GLY A 18 16.27 -10.71 11.84
CA GLY A 18 15.29 -11.77 11.67
C GLY A 18 14.10 -11.72 12.64
N ILE A 19 14.18 -10.93 13.72
CA ILE A 19 13.16 -10.86 14.78
C ILE A 19 12.15 -9.73 14.56
N ALA A 20 12.33 -8.86 13.56
CA ALA A 20 11.32 -7.85 13.24
C ALA A 20 10.01 -8.53 12.80
N THR A 21 9.03 -8.61 13.69
CA THR A 21 7.68 -9.13 13.41
C THR A 21 6.99 -8.14 12.47
N PRO A 22 6.80 -8.47 11.16
CA PRO A 22 6.25 -7.51 10.22
C PRO A 22 4.78 -7.21 10.50
N ALA A 23 4.08 -8.01 11.31
CA ALA A 23 2.63 -7.94 11.46
C ALA A 23 2.15 -6.88 12.45
N GLN A 24 2.95 -6.50 13.45
CA GLN A 24 2.49 -5.63 14.55
C GLN A 24 2.55 -4.13 14.22
N ALA A 25 3.31 -3.73 13.20
CA ALA A 25 3.46 -2.34 12.79
C ALA A 25 2.35 -1.84 11.82
N TYR A 26 1.60 -2.75 11.19
CA TYR A 26 0.55 -2.38 10.22
C TYR A 26 -0.83 -2.46 10.85
N ASN A 27 -1.11 -1.58 11.81
CA ASN A 27 -2.47 -1.39 12.29
C ASN A 27 -3.19 -0.44 11.32
N ALA A 28 -4.15 -0.96 10.56
CA ALA A 28 -5.00 -0.17 9.66
C ALA A 28 -6.36 0.05 10.33
N PRO A 29 -6.53 1.15 11.11
CA PRO A 29 -7.78 1.40 11.81
C PRO A 29 -8.92 1.65 10.82
N GLY A 30 -10.14 1.26 11.21
CA GLY A 30 -11.36 1.48 10.44
C GLY A 30 -12.05 0.20 9.98
N PRO A 31 -13.22 0.31 9.32
CA PRO A 31 -13.95 -0.83 8.82
C PRO A 31 -13.15 -1.58 7.76
N ARG A 32 -13.25 -2.92 7.76
CA ARG A 32 -12.70 -3.74 6.68
C ARG A 32 -13.40 -3.40 5.37
N TRP A 33 -12.65 -3.43 4.27
CA TRP A 33 -13.22 -3.36 2.93
C TRP A 33 -14.21 -4.52 2.70
N PRO A 34 -15.33 -4.29 2.00
CA PRO A 34 -16.24 -5.37 1.65
C PRO A 34 -15.59 -6.25 0.58
N GLY A 35 -15.18 -7.45 0.99
CA GLY A 35 -14.51 -8.43 0.14
C GLY A 35 -13.05 -8.12 -0.14
N THR A 36 -12.46 -8.91 -1.04
CA THR A 36 -11.03 -8.84 -1.39
C THR A 36 -10.73 -7.98 -2.60
N THR A 37 -11.76 -7.52 -3.33
CA THR A 37 -11.59 -6.68 -4.51
C THR A 37 -12.05 -5.25 -4.22
N ILE A 38 -11.12 -4.31 -4.30
CA ILE A 38 -11.36 -2.88 -4.19
C ILE A 38 -11.56 -2.32 -5.60
N ARG A 39 -12.74 -1.78 -5.88
CA ARG A 39 -13.06 -1.10 -7.13
C ARG A 39 -12.58 0.34 -7.06
N TYR A 40 -11.81 0.79 -8.05
CA TYR A 40 -11.39 2.18 -8.13
C TYR A 40 -11.84 2.84 -9.43
N PHE A 41 -12.07 4.14 -9.38
CA PHE A 41 -12.26 5.01 -10.54
C PHE A 41 -11.16 6.07 -10.51
N GLU A 42 -10.69 6.51 -11.66
CA GLU A 42 -9.65 7.52 -11.76
C GLU A 42 -10.10 8.68 -12.65
N THR A 43 -9.59 9.87 -12.35
CA THR A 43 -9.83 11.11 -13.11
C THR A 43 -8.51 11.75 -13.55
N LEU A 44 -7.46 10.96 -13.67
CA LEU A 44 -6.12 11.43 -13.98
C LEU A 44 -5.96 11.64 -15.50
N PRO A 45 -5.03 12.51 -15.92
CA PRO A 45 -4.65 12.59 -17.31
C PRO A 45 -4.00 11.27 -17.77
N LYS A 46 -4.21 10.89 -19.04
CA LYS A 46 -3.66 9.65 -19.63
C LYS A 46 -2.14 9.48 -19.47
N SER A 47 -1.39 10.57 -19.28
CA SER A 47 0.05 10.51 -18.99
C SER A 47 0.38 9.71 -17.72
N TYR A 48 -0.58 9.53 -16.81
CA TYR A 48 -0.42 8.77 -15.57
C TYR A 48 -0.83 7.29 -15.69
N ASP A 49 -1.32 6.84 -16.85
CA ASP A 49 -1.80 5.46 -17.07
C ASP A 49 -0.73 4.42 -16.72
N TRP A 50 0.54 4.71 -17.04
CA TRP A 50 1.65 3.84 -16.70
C TRP A 50 1.80 3.67 -15.18
N SER A 51 1.76 4.78 -14.45
CA SER A 51 1.91 4.78 -12.99
C SER A 51 0.78 4.03 -12.30
N LEU A 52 -0.48 4.25 -12.72
CA LEU A 52 -1.62 3.54 -12.15
C LEU A 52 -1.58 2.04 -12.45
N ARG A 53 -1.17 1.68 -13.66
CA ARG A 53 -1.04 0.27 -14.06
C ARG A 53 0.00 -0.45 -13.23
N GLU A 54 1.20 0.12 -13.05
CA GLU A 54 2.25 -0.52 -12.26
C GLU A 54 1.88 -0.56 -10.77
N ALA A 55 1.27 0.49 -10.21
CA ALA A 55 0.78 0.47 -8.83
C ALA A 55 -0.29 -0.63 -8.61
N THR A 56 -1.28 -0.70 -9.50
CA THR A 56 -2.34 -1.72 -9.46
C THR A 56 -1.75 -3.13 -9.55
N LYS A 57 -0.79 -3.33 -10.45
CA LYS A 57 -0.12 -4.61 -10.66
C LYS A 57 0.71 -5.03 -9.46
N ALA A 58 1.44 -4.10 -8.83
CA ALA A 58 2.23 -4.35 -7.64
C ALA A 58 1.33 -4.81 -6.47
N TRP A 59 0.27 -4.07 -6.17
CA TRP A 59 -0.71 -4.44 -5.15
C TRP A 59 -1.37 -5.78 -5.43
N ASN A 60 -1.76 -6.02 -6.69
CA ASN A 60 -2.40 -7.27 -7.06
C ASN A 60 -1.46 -8.49 -6.93
N ARG A 61 -0.14 -8.29 -6.85
CA ARG A 61 0.88 -9.34 -6.71
C ARG A 61 1.51 -9.41 -5.32
N SER A 62 1.21 -8.50 -4.40
CA SER A 62 1.93 -8.34 -3.12
C SER A 62 1.68 -9.42 -2.07
N GLY A 63 0.85 -10.44 -2.36
CA GLY A 63 0.45 -11.44 -1.38
C GLY A 63 -0.54 -10.94 -0.32
N ALA A 64 -0.87 -9.64 -0.30
CA ALA A 64 -1.81 -9.03 0.66
C ALA A 64 -3.28 -9.47 0.50
N ARG A 65 -3.57 -10.43 -0.38
CA ARG A 65 -4.91 -10.97 -0.67
C ARG A 65 -5.95 -9.89 -1.04
N VAL A 66 -5.50 -8.76 -1.55
CA VAL A 66 -6.31 -7.67 -2.09
C VAL A 66 -6.13 -7.59 -3.61
N LYS A 67 -7.19 -7.20 -4.32
CA LYS A 67 -7.17 -6.91 -5.76
C LYS A 67 -7.76 -5.53 -6.01
N PHE A 68 -7.07 -4.69 -6.75
CA PHE A 68 -7.57 -3.46 -7.31
C PHE A 68 -8.11 -3.71 -8.72
N ARG A 69 -9.33 -3.22 -8.97
CA ARG A 69 -9.99 -3.30 -10.27
C ARG A 69 -10.54 -1.93 -10.66
N GLN A 70 -10.09 -1.41 -11.80
CA GLN A 70 -10.64 -0.18 -12.37
C GLN A 70 -12.10 -0.41 -12.80
N VAL A 71 -12.97 0.55 -12.52
CA VAL A 71 -14.34 0.61 -13.05
C VAL A 71 -14.52 1.83 -13.94
N LYS A 72 -15.47 1.75 -14.88
CA LYS A 72 -15.71 2.81 -15.86
C LYS A 72 -16.51 4.01 -15.32
N SER A 73 -17.05 3.95 -14.10
CA SER A 73 -17.87 5.02 -13.56
C SER A 73 -17.70 5.20 -12.05
N ARG A 74 -17.70 6.46 -11.60
CA ARG A 74 -17.53 6.87 -10.20
C ARG A 74 -18.51 6.21 -9.22
N PRO A 75 -19.83 6.08 -9.51
CA PRO A 75 -20.77 5.48 -8.55
C PRO A 75 -20.51 4.00 -8.23
N LYS A 76 -19.73 3.30 -9.06
CA LYS A 76 -19.37 1.89 -8.85
C LYS A 76 -18.05 1.73 -8.09
N ALA A 77 -17.34 2.83 -7.84
CA ALA A 77 -16.04 2.83 -7.20
C ALA A 77 -16.16 2.92 -5.69
N GLN A 78 -15.17 2.34 -5.01
CA GLN A 78 -14.95 2.45 -3.57
C GLN A 78 -13.78 3.40 -3.27
N VAL A 79 -12.85 3.53 -4.22
CA VAL A 79 -11.72 4.46 -4.18
C VAL A 79 -11.77 5.34 -5.42
N VAL A 80 -11.51 6.62 -5.25
CA VAL A 80 -11.31 7.55 -6.36
C VAL A 80 -9.87 8.02 -6.34
N VAL A 81 -9.19 7.89 -7.46
CA VAL A 81 -7.83 8.39 -7.65
C VAL A 81 -7.90 9.61 -8.56
N GLY A 82 -7.42 10.76 -8.10
CA GLY A 82 -7.49 11.98 -8.87
C GLY A 82 -6.41 12.96 -8.46
N PHE A 83 -6.38 14.10 -9.14
CA PHE A 83 -5.58 15.25 -8.79
C PHE A 83 -6.51 16.45 -8.62
N GLY A 84 -6.14 17.38 -7.76
CA GLY A 84 -6.96 18.53 -7.40
C GLY A 84 -6.39 19.23 -6.18
N ASP A 85 -7.13 20.19 -5.64
CA ASP A 85 -6.74 20.86 -4.42
C ASP A 85 -6.83 19.90 -3.22
N THR A 86 -5.67 19.48 -2.71
CA THR A 86 -5.56 18.62 -1.53
C THR A 86 -5.60 19.41 -0.22
N HIS A 87 -5.76 20.74 -0.27
CA HIS A 87 -5.73 21.67 0.86
C HIS A 87 -4.43 21.56 1.70
N GLY A 88 -3.31 21.19 1.06
CA GLY A 88 -2.01 21.05 1.71
C GLY A 88 -0.86 20.79 0.74
N TYR A 89 0.38 20.77 1.24
CA TYR A 89 1.60 20.60 0.43
C TYR A 89 1.89 19.15 -0.01
N ALA A 90 1.00 18.20 0.28
CA ALA A 90 1.20 16.77 0.02
C ALA A 90 -0.04 16.13 -0.64
N GLY A 91 0.15 14.90 -1.15
CA GLY A 91 -0.95 14.06 -1.59
C GLY A 91 -1.90 13.75 -0.43
N TYR A 92 -3.20 13.79 -0.69
CA TYR A 92 -4.22 13.42 0.29
C TYR A 92 -4.66 11.97 0.09
N ALA A 93 -4.66 11.19 1.18
CA ALA A 93 -5.21 9.85 1.22
C ALA A 93 -5.99 9.67 2.52
N SER A 94 -7.22 9.17 2.41
CA SER A 94 -7.97 8.73 3.58
C SER A 94 -7.59 7.30 3.97
N ILE A 95 -7.48 7.05 5.27
CA ILE A 95 -7.24 5.69 5.78
C ILE A 95 -8.59 4.98 5.92
N GLY A 96 -8.74 3.87 5.20
CA GLY A 96 -9.91 3.01 5.28
C GLY A 96 -11.13 3.52 4.49
N LEU A 97 -12.23 2.76 4.58
CA LEU A 97 -13.50 3.13 3.95
C LEU A 97 -14.07 4.36 4.66
N GLN A 98 -14.18 5.49 3.95
CA GLN A 98 -14.91 6.65 4.45
C GLN A 98 -16.41 6.48 4.21
N ARG A 99 -17.22 6.74 5.24
CA ARG A 99 -18.65 6.97 5.07
C ARG A 99 -18.80 8.35 4.45
N GLY A 100 -19.52 8.43 3.32
CA GLY A 100 -19.86 9.69 2.67
C GLY A 100 -20.76 10.56 3.52
#